data_AF-A0A167UEC3-F1
#
_entry.id   AF-A0A167UEC3-F1
#
_cell.length_a   1.000
_cell.length_b   1.000
_cell.length_c   1.000
_cell.angle_alpha   90.00
_cell.angle_beta   90.00
_cell.angle_gamma   90.00
#
_symmetry.space_group_name_H-M   'P 1'
#
loop_
_entity.id
_entity.type
_entity.pdbx_description
1 polymer ?
#
loop_
_entity_poly.entity_id
_entity_poly.type
_entity_poly.pdbx_seq_one_letter_code
_entity_poly.pdbx_strand_id
1 'polypeptide(L)'
;MADSNPAALRQRLRDLSFSLPAAHEALRGVAVPSALGRRATRLCVIRGIRHHAAFACTPEAQALRAWPEFARALNARAIMSDAIPDMAGDGDGDEVPYCIWYPETAAEETYRELARRYPRMAQQVARACAVAGYAALYGELRATGTVLPDVAVAEEARACGSVEIYEAVMREPVRYGVMDDYSRSIRADPQPSGLNGDTAVRPMLEVRQRLETPSGYETRVIDGDSDGNEDDSDDEFDMFPNAGFEEATFDITEDLCIDERASPEDDDRPPTAEQLAMAAYLDKPLPADLPPGNKDVLILAAAYSGDVDRYARLRRPRMVRGEAACAARGIYHNPFFATWWATTAAVQGRPEEEERLLSGEPRRHAAWVARAVHARMIMSNDLSRLTPATPRSHLPYLIWYPAVARPSTYREVARRVPAMRAAVLRAAVHVRDRGLFDELVGEVEPDPFVLSEARARDSEEGEPSYYTRRLLERADQLGLAEAIRDPSGGGRWGLSEGWKRFGVRPDVACSGTAPTGNWLHDGPVVVGAMQDPGIYNEAWADGGGA
;
A
#
# COMPACT_ATOMS: atom_id res chain seq x y z
N MET A 1 -4.16 -28.45 -7.82
CA MET A 1 -5.51 -27.90 -8.05
C MET A 1 -5.93 -27.85 -9.53
N ALA A 2 -5.01 -27.69 -10.49
CA ALA A 2 -5.40 -27.59 -11.91
C ALA A 2 -6.08 -28.86 -12.47
N ASP A 3 -5.72 -30.07 -12.00
CA ASP A 3 -6.09 -31.36 -12.62
C ASP A 3 -7.56 -31.81 -12.52
N SER A 4 -8.39 -31.17 -11.68
CA SER A 4 -9.84 -31.47 -11.59
C SER A 4 -10.73 -30.61 -12.50
N ASN A 5 -10.23 -29.51 -13.06
CA ASN A 5 -11.02 -28.57 -13.86
C ASN A 5 -11.32 -29.05 -15.29
N PRO A 6 -12.51 -28.76 -15.86
CA PRO A 6 -12.80 -29.10 -17.26
C PRO A 6 -11.77 -28.48 -18.23
N ALA A 7 -11.31 -29.27 -19.21
CA ALA A 7 -10.29 -28.81 -20.18
C ALA A 7 -10.70 -27.53 -20.92
N ALA A 8 -11.99 -27.41 -21.27
CA ALA A 8 -12.54 -26.22 -21.90
C ALA A 8 -12.41 -24.97 -21.02
N LEU A 9 -12.62 -25.08 -19.70
CA LEU A 9 -12.47 -23.97 -18.77
C LEU A 9 -11.00 -23.58 -18.61
N ARG A 10 -10.08 -24.57 -18.55
CA ARG A 10 -8.64 -24.30 -18.49
C ARG A 10 -8.16 -23.51 -19.72
N GLN A 11 -8.66 -23.84 -20.91
CA GLN A 11 -8.29 -23.11 -22.13
C GLN A 11 -8.74 -21.66 -22.07
N ARG A 12 -9.96 -21.40 -21.58
CA ARG A 12 -10.48 -20.02 -21.40
C ARG A 12 -9.66 -19.24 -20.37
N LEU A 13 -9.25 -19.87 -19.28
CA LEU A 13 -8.40 -19.27 -18.24
C LEU A 13 -6.93 -19.05 -18.68
N ARG A 14 -6.51 -19.63 -19.81
CA ARG A 14 -5.19 -19.37 -20.43
C ARG A 14 -5.24 -18.22 -21.45
N ASP A 15 -6.41 -17.95 -22.01
CA ASP A 15 -6.60 -16.92 -23.03
C ASP A 15 -6.59 -15.52 -22.42
N LEU A 16 -5.54 -14.74 -22.71
CA LEU A 16 -5.35 -13.37 -22.26
C LEU A 16 -5.96 -12.32 -23.21
N SER A 17 -6.71 -12.72 -24.23
CA SER A 17 -7.42 -11.77 -25.08
C SER A 17 -8.44 -10.98 -24.26
N PHE A 18 -8.56 -9.68 -24.57
CA PHE A 18 -9.48 -8.78 -23.88
C PHE A 18 -10.39 -8.07 -24.86
N SER A 19 -11.67 -8.02 -24.54
CA SER A 19 -12.68 -7.28 -25.29
C SER A 19 -13.48 -6.44 -24.31
N LEU A 20 -13.32 -5.12 -24.38
CA LEU A 20 -14.07 -4.19 -23.52
C LEU A 20 -15.60 -4.34 -23.67
N PRO A 21 -16.17 -4.51 -24.89
CA PRO A 21 -17.59 -4.81 -25.04
C PRO A 21 -18.02 -6.10 -24.32
N ALA A 22 -17.25 -7.19 -24.44
CA ALA A 22 -17.57 -8.45 -23.76
C ALA A 22 -17.48 -8.31 -22.23
N ALA A 23 -16.50 -7.55 -21.74
CA ALA A 23 -16.38 -7.24 -20.32
C ALA A 23 -17.59 -6.45 -19.81
N HIS A 24 -18.09 -5.46 -20.57
CA HIS A 24 -19.33 -4.75 -20.24
C HIS A 24 -20.57 -5.66 -20.28
N GLU A 25 -20.66 -6.60 -21.22
CA GLU A 25 -21.73 -7.60 -21.23
C GLU A 25 -21.69 -8.50 -19.99
N ALA A 26 -20.49 -8.87 -19.53
CA ALA A 26 -20.32 -9.62 -18.28
C ALA A 26 -20.77 -8.81 -17.07
N LEU A 27 -20.36 -7.54 -16.97
CA LEU A 27 -20.77 -6.64 -15.88
C LEU A 27 -22.28 -6.50 -15.78
N ARG A 28 -22.98 -6.41 -16.92
CA ARG A 28 -24.44 -6.30 -17.01
C ARG A 28 -25.18 -7.64 -16.83
N GLY A 29 -24.45 -8.74 -16.62
CA GLY A 29 -25.02 -10.08 -16.51
C GLY A 29 -25.69 -10.58 -17.80
N VAL A 30 -25.16 -10.19 -18.96
CA VAL A 30 -25.72 -10.57 -20.27
C VAL A 30 -25.04 -11.82 -20.83
N ALA A 31 -23.71 -11.88 -20.79
CA ALA A 31 -22.94 -12.98 -21.38
C ALA A 31 -21.62 -13.21 -20.64
N VAL A 32 -21.14 -14.45 -20.64
CA VAL A 32 -19.80 -14.77 -20.13
C VAL A 32 -18.79 -14.61 -21.27
N PRO A 33 -17.72 -13.81 -21.12
CA PRO A 33 -16.67 -13.64 -22.13
C PRO A 33 -15.98 -14.97 -22.47
N SER A 34 -15.56 -15.15 -23.72
CA SER A 34 -14.86 -16.38 -24.15
C SER A 34 -13.53 -16.55 -23.40
N ALA A 35 -12.70 -15.50 -23.40
CA ALA A 35 -11.43 -15.43 -22.69
C ALA A 35 -11.64 -15.04 -21.22
N LEU A 36 -10.96 -15.74 -20.31
CA LEU A 36 -11.04 -15.54 -18.86
C LEU A 36 -9.65 -15.43 -18.22
N GLY A 37 -8.57 -15.37 -19.00
CA GLY A 37 -7.21 -15.37 -18.49
C GLY A 37 -6.82 -14.09 -17.76
N ARG A 38 -7.37 -12.93 -18.18
CA ARG A 38 -7.12 -11.66 -17.50
C ARG A 38 -7.97 -11.51 -16.24
N ARG A 39 -7.37 -11.01 -15.16
CA ARG A 39 -8.08 -10.76 -13.89
C ARG A 39 -9.23 -9.76 -14.07
N ALA A 40 -9.02 -8.70 -14.86
CA ALA A 40 -10.07 -7.73 -15.19
C ALA A 40 -11.34 -8.42 -15.72
N THR A 41 -11.20 -9.37 -16.65
CA THR A 41 -12.33 -10.11 -17.22
C THR A 41 -13.03 -10.99 -16.18
N ARG A 42 -12.27 -11.64 -15.30
CA ARG A 42 -12.86 -12.48 -14.23
C ARG A 42 -13.60 -11.65 -13.20
N LEU A 43 -13.07 -10.50 -12.80
CA LEU A 43 -13.76 -9.54 -11.94
C LEU A 43 -15.10 -9.11 -12.54
N CYS A 44 -15.16 -8.87 -13.87
CA CYS A 44 -16.41 -8.48 -14.54
C CYS A 44 -17.46 -9.57 -14.44
N VAL A 45 -17.05 -10.83 -14.62
CA VAL A 45 -17.92 -12.00 -14.51
C VAL A 45 -18.38 -12.20 -13.07
N ILE A 46 -17.49 -12.08 -12.08
CA ILE A 46 -17.84 -12.20 -10.65
C ILE A 46 -18.87 -11.13 -10.29
N ARG A 47 -18.64 -9.87 -10.69
CA ARG A 47 -19.62 -8.80 -10.46
C ARG A 47 -20.97 -9.10 -11.12
N GLY A 48 -20.95 -9.52 -12.38
CA GLY A 48 -22.15 -9.92 -13.11
C GLY A 48 -22.95 -10.99 -12.35
N ILE A 49 -22.26 -12.03 -11.87
CA ILE A 49 -22.85 -13.10 -11.06
C ILE A 49 -23.49 -12.55 -9.78
N ARG A 50 -22.78 -11.68 -9.04
CA ARG A 50 -23.27 -11.14 -7.77
C ARG A 50 -24.49 -10.22 -7.93
N HIS A 51 -24.50 -9.40 -8.98
CA HIS A 51 -25.53 -8.38 -9.20
C HIS A 51 -26.74 -8.87 -10.02
N HIS A 52 -26.60 -9.94 -10.81
CA HIS A 52 -27.67 -10.42 -11.68
C HIS A 52 -28.02 -11.89 -11.40
N ALA A 53 -29.05 -12.11 -10.57
CA ALA A 53 -29.47 -13.47 -10.18
C ALA A 53 -29.80 -14.38 -11.38
N ALA A 54 -30.46 -13.85 -12.41
CA ALA A 54 -30.79 -14.61 -13.62
C ALA A 54 -29.53 -15.07 -14.38
N PHE A 55 -28.52 -14.19 -14.45
CA PHE A 55 -27.22 -14.49 -15.08
C PHE A 55 -26.49 -15.59 -14.32
N ALA A 56 -26.47 -15.53 -12.98
CA ALA A 56 -25.85 -16.56 -12.15
C ALA A 56 -26.46 -17.96 -12.39
N CYS A 57 -27.75 -18.05 -12.73
CA CYS A 57 -28.44 -19.30 -13.03
C CYS A 57 -28.22 -19.83 -14.46
N THR A 58 -27.55 -19.09 -15.34
CA THR A 58 -27.30 -19.52 -16.72
C THR A 58 -26.38 -20.75 -16.76
N PRO A 59 -26.55 -21.66 -17.73
CA PRO A 59 -25.64 -22.80 -17.92
C PRO A 59 -24.18 -22.36 -18.09
N GLU A 60 -23.95 -21.24 -18.77
CA GLU A 60 -22.63 -20.68 -19.02
C GLU A 60 -21.94 -20.22 -17.73
N ALA A 61 -22.67 -19.55 -16.84
CA ALA A 61 -22.15 -19.13 -15.53
C ALA A 61 -21.95 -20.34 -14.59
N GLN A 62 -22.90 -21.26 -14.54
CA GLN A 62 -22.79 -22.47 -13.70
C GLN A 62 -21.63 -23.37 -14.13
N ALA A 63 -21.28 -23.41 -15.42
CA ALA A 63 -20.11 -24.14 -15.92
C ALA A 63 -18.78 -23.61 -15.37
N LEU A 64 -18.74 -22.38 -14.84
CA LEU A 64 -17.55 -21.79 -14.22
C LEU A 64 -17.33 -22.26 -12.78
N ARG A 65 -18.31 -22.92 -12.15
CA ARG A 65 -18.27 -23.34 -10.74
C ARG A 65 -17.06 -24.22 -10.39
N ALA A 66 -16.46 -24.91 -11.36
CA ALA A 66 -15.24 -25.68 -11.13
C ALA A 66 -14.05 -24.81 -10.66
N TRP A 67 -14.08 -23.51 -10.92
CA TRP A 67 -13.03 -22.57 -10.52
C TRP A 67 -13.41 -21.82 -9.22
N PRO A 68 -12.52 -21.77 -8.19
CA PRO A 68 -12.90 -21.33 -6.84
C PRO A 68 -13.55 -19.94 -6.71
N GLU A 69 -13.00 -18.91 -7.35
CA GLU A 69 -13.54 -17.54 -7.25
C GLU A 69 -14.95 -17.42 -7.86
N PHE A 70 -15.22 -18.15 -8.94
CA PHE A 70 -16.57 -18.21 -9.52
C PHE A 70 -17.51 -19.05 -8.65
N ALA A 71 -17.03 -20.15 -8.06
CA ALA A 71 -17.81 -20.95 -7.10
C ALA A 71 -18.29 -20.09 -5.92
N ARG A 72 -17.39 -19.31 -5.30
CA ARG A 72 -17.73 -18.39 -4.21
C ARG A 72 -18.74 -17.33 -4.66
N ALA A 73 -18.54 -16.71 -5.83
CA ALA A 73 -19.47 -15.73 -6.37
C ALA A 73 -20.89 -16.32 -6.58
N LEU A 74 -20.97 -17.52 -7.16
CA LEU A 74 -22.24 -18.23 -7.39
C LEU A 74 -22.91 -18.61 -6.06
N ASN A 75 -22.14 -19.11 -5.09
CA ASN A 75 -22.65 -19.46 -3.76
C ASN A 75 -23.14 -18.23 -3.00
N ALA A 76 -22.41 -17.12 -3.06
CA ALA A 76 -22.85 -15.84 -2.48
C ALA A 76 -24.17 -15.39 -3.10
N ARG A 77 -24.29 -15.39 -4.44
CA ARG A 77 -25.53 -14.99 -5.13
C ARG A 77 -26.70 -15.92 -4.80
N ALA A 78 -26.47 -17.22 -4.68
CA ALA A 78 -27.50 -18.17 -4.28
C ALA A 78 -28.04 -17.81 -2.88
N ILE A 79 -27.15 -17.59 -1.90
CA ILE A 79 -27.55 -17.20 -0.53
C ILE A 79 -28.35 -15.90 -0.55
N MET A 80 -27.87 -14.87 -1.25
CA MET A 80 -28.58 -13.59 -1.40
C MET A 80 -29.92 -13.70 -2.15
N SER A 81 -30.19 -14.84 -2.79
CA SER A 81 -31.45 -15.14 -3.47
C SER A 81 -32.30 -16.17 -2.70
N ASP A 82 -32.09 -16.27 -1.38
CA ASP A 82 -32.80 -17.19 -0.48
C ASP A 82 -32.62 -18.69 -0.80
N ALA A 83 -31.51 -19.04 -1.45
CA ALA A 83 -31.16 -20.43 -1.77
C ALA A 83 -29.85 -20.82 -1.08
N ILE A 84 -29.86 -21.92 -0.31
CA ILE A 84 -28.67 -22.40 0.38
C ILE A 84 -27.93 -23.40 -0.51
N PRO A 85 -26.76 -23.03 -1.08
CA PRO A 85 -26.00 -23.90 -1.94
C PRO A 85 -25.43 -25.09 -1.15
N ASP A 86 -25.16 -26.17 -1.87
CA ASP A 86 -24.32 -27.24 -1.34
C ASP A 86 -22.85 -26.83 -1.49
N MET A 87 -22.21 -26.52 -0.36
CA MET A 87 -20.81 -26.12 -0.26
C MET A 87 -20.10 -27.28 0.43
N ALA A 88 -19.19 -27.95 -0.26
CA ALA A 88 -18.59 -29.19 0.25
C ALA A 88 -18.12 -29.04 1.72
N GLY A 89 -18.60 -29.95 2.57
CA GLY A 89 -18.41 -29.88 4.03
C GLY A 89 -16.96 -30.12 4.48
N ASP A 90 -16.15 -30.78 3.65
CA ASP A 90 -14.93 -31.47 4.09
C ASP A 90 -13.63 -31.04 3.35
N GLY A 91 -13.70 -30.06 2.43
CA GLY A 91 -12.55 -29.51 1.69
C GLY A 91 -12.06 -28.15 2.21
N ASP A 92 -10.91 -27.67 1.70
CA ASP A 92 -10.10 -26.47 2.07
C ASP A 92 -10.84 -25.11 2.16
N GLY A 93 -12.17 -25.07 2.10
CA GLY A 93 -12.96 -23.85 2.27
C GLY A 93 -13.02 -22.95 1.03
N ASP A 94 -12.40 -23.37 -0.07
CA ASP A 94 -12.25 -22.60 -1.31
C ASP A 94 -13.57 -22.17 -1.98
N GLU A 95 -14.68 -22.83 -1.67
CA GLU A 95 -16.02 -22.52 -2.20
C GLU A 95 -16.88 -21.65 -1.26
N VAL A 96 -16.41 -21.38 -0.04
CA VAL A 96 -17.18 -20.65 0.97
C VAL A 96 -17.05 -19.14 0.71
N PRO A 97 -18.16 -18.44 0.40
CA PRO A 97 -18.11 -17.00 0.20
C PRO A 97 -17.87 -16.24 1.51
N TYR A 98 -17.04 -15.20 1.45
CA TYR A 98 -16.76 -14.33 2.59
C TYR A 98 -17.87 -13.28 2.80
N CYS A 99 -18.23 -12.54 1.74
CA CYS A 99 -19.34 -11.58 1.77
C CYS A 99 -20.61 -12.18 1.15
N ILE A 100 -21.63 -12.41 1.98
CA ILE A 100 -22.90 -13.07 1.60
C ILE A 100 -24.13 -12.15 1.61
N TRP A 101 -23.92 -10.84 1.79
CA TRP A 101 -24.98 -9.86 2.08
C TRP A 101 -25.00 -8.65 1.12
N TYR A 102 -24.11 -8.61 0.14
CA TYR A 102 -23.99 -7.51 -0.82
C TYR A 102 -23.99 -8.03 -2.27
N PRO A 103 -24.83 -7.47 -3.17
CA PRO A 103 -25.52 -6.18 -3.06
C PRO A 103 -26.84 -6.18 -2.28
N GLU A 104 -27.41 -7.35 -2.02
CA GLU A 104 -28.72 -7.52 -1.38
C GLU A 104 -28.60 -8.55 -0.26
N THR A 105 -29.36 -8.35 0.82
CA THR A 105 -29.41 -9.29 1.94
C THR A 105 -30.45 -10.37 1.69
N ALA A 106 -30.15 -11.62 2.06
CA ALA A 106 -31.14 -12.70 2.14
C ALA A 106 -32.15 -12.46 3.29
N ALA A 107 -33.25 -13.20 3.28
CA ALA A 107 -34.21 -13.22 4.38
C ALA A 107 -33.60 -13.80 5.67
N GLU A 108 -34.12 -13.35 6.82
CA GLU A 108 -33.67 -13.79 8.13
C GLU A 108 -33.68 -15.33 8.29
N GLU A 109 -34.71 -16.00 7.75
CA GLU A 109 -34.81 -17.46 7.80
C GLU A 109 -33.75 -18.19 6.98
N THR A 110 -33.36 -17.62 5.84
CA THR A 110 -32.26 -18.15 5.03
C THR A 110 -30.96 -18.13 5.82
N TYR A 111 -30.69 -17.03 6.52
CA TYR A 111 -29.51 -16.91 7.37
C TYR A 111 -29.54 -17.83 8.59
N ARG A 112 -30.72 -18.01 9.21
CA ARG A 112 -30.92 -18.95 10.32
C ARG A 112 -30.62 -20.39 9.87
N GLU A 113 -31.16 -20.80 8.73
CA GLU A 113 -30.89 -22.12 8.16
C GLU A 113 -29.44 -22.27 7.67
N LEU A 114 -28.84 -21.21 7.14
CA LEU A 114 -27.43 -21.22 6.72
C LEU A 114 -26.49 -21.46 7.91
N ALA A 115 -26.70 -20.74 9.02
CA ALA A 115 -25.93 -20.94 10.24
C ALA A 115 -26.13 -22.34 10.84
N ARG A 116 -27.34 -22.90 10.71
CA ARG A 116 -27.66 -24.27 11.16
C ARG A 116 -26.94 -25.33 10.31
N ARG A 117 -26.95 -25.19 8.98
CA ARG A 117 -26.33 -26.15 8.05
C ARG A 117 -24.80 -26.02 8.00
N TYR A 118 -24.29 -24.79 8.10
CA TYR A 118 -22.85 -24.49 8.07
C TYR A 118 -22.46 -23.60 9.26
N PRO A 119 -22.26 -24.19 10.46
CA PRO A 119 -21.86 -23.42 11.65
C PRO A 119 -20.58 -22.60 11.47
N ARG A 120 -19.67 -23.03 10.58
CA ARG A 120 -18.46 -22.29 10.19
C ARG A 120 -18.73 -20.91 9.56
N MET A 121 -19.94 -20.67 9.07
CA MET A 121 -20.36 -19.40 8.45
C MET A 121 -21.10 -18.47 9.43
N ALA A 122 -21.20 -18.82 10.71
CA ALA A 122 -21.98 -18.05 11.68
C ALA A 122 -21.50 -16.60 11.83
N GLN A 123 -20.20 -16.33 11.65
CA GLN A 123 -19.66 -14.97 11.68
C GLN A 123 -20.08 -14.14 10.45
N GLN A 124 -20.06 -14.74 9.26
CA GLN A 124 -20.57 -14.13 8.04
C GLN A 124 -22.07 -13.83 8.17
N VAL A 125 -22.83 -14.76 8.77
CA VAL A 125 -24.25 -14.54 9.07
C VAL A 125 -24.44 -13.41 10.08
N ALA A 126 -23.64 -13.35 11.15
CA ALA A 126 -23.71 -12.28 12.14
C ALA A 126 -23.47 -10.90 11.52
N ARG A 127 -22.51 -10.79 10.59
CA ARG A 127 -22.28 -9.56 9.85
C ARG A 127 -23.40 -9.25 8.85
N ALA A 128 -24.00 -10.26 8.21
CA ALA A 128 -25.20 -10.07 7.41
C ALA A 128 -26.39 -9.55 8.24
N CYS A 129 -26.56 -10.03 9.48
CA CYS A 129 -27.55 -9.50 10.41
C CYS A 129 -27.28 -8.02 10.74
N ALA A 130 -26.02 -7.63 10.89
CA ALA A 130 -25.63 -6.23 11.10
C ALA A 130 -26.02 -5.32 9.93
N VAL A 131 -25.94 -5.81 8.70
CA VAL A 131 -26.38 -5.09 7.50
C VAL A 131 -27.91 -5.04 7.37
N ALA A 132 -28.59 -6.16 7.65
CA ALA A 132 -30.03 -6.29 7.48
C ALA A 132 -30.87 -5.77 8.66
N GLY A 133 -30.25 -5.55 9.83
CA GLY A 133 -30.94 -5.18 11.06
C GLY A 133 -31.61 -6.36 11.79
N TYR A 134 -31.19 -7.60 11.54
CA TYR A 134 -31.77 -8.80 12.15
C TYR A 134 -31.24 -9.05 13.58
N ALA A 135 -31.61 -8.16 14.51
CA ALA A 135 -31.15 -8.19 15.89
C ALA A 135 -31.57 -9.47 16.65
N ALA A 136 -32.76 -10.01 16.34
CA ALA A 136 -33.27 -11.24 16.94
C ALA A 136 -32.37 -12.44 16.60
N LEU A 137 -32.14 -12.71 15.31
CA LEU A 137 -31.23 -13.76 14.86
C LEU A 137 -29.79 -13.57 15.39
N TYR A 138 -29.27 -12.34 15.39
CA TYR A 138 -27.96 -12.07 15.99
C TYR A 138 -27.91 -12.48 17.47
N GLY A 139 -28.96 -12.14 18.24
CA GLY A 139 -29.11 -12.56 19.63
C GLY A 139 -29.14 -14.08 19.82
N GLU A 140 -29.84 -14.81 18.95
CA GLU A 140 -29.87 -16.28 18.95
C GLU A 140 -28.47 -16.88 18.72
N LEU A 141 -27.76 -16.40 17.70
CA LEU A 141 -26.41 -16.86 17.35
C LEU A 141 -25.39 -16.60 18.46
N ARG A 142 -25.55 -15.47 19.15
CA ARG A 142 -24.74 -15.13 20.31
C ARG A 142 -25.08 -16.01 21.52
N ALA A 143 -26.37 -16.24 21.81
CA ALA A 143 -26.82 -17.04 22.94
C ALA A 143 -26.36 -18.52 22.85
N THR A 144 -26.23 -19.04 21.63
CA THR A 144 -25.67 -20.38 21.37
C THR A 144 -24.15 -20.45 21.51
N GLY A 145 -23.46 -19.32 21.64
CA GLY A 145 -22.00 -19.24 21.68
C GLY A 145 -21.32 -19.50 20.33
N THR A 146 -22.08 -19.54 19.24
CA THR A 146 -21.56 -19.78 17.88
C THR A 146 -20.82 -18.56 17.34
N VAL A 147 -21.13 -17.36 17.85
CA VAL A 147 -20.60 -16.08 17.39
C VAL A 147 -19.97 -15.34 18.56
N LEU A 148 -18.72 -14.91 18.37
CA LEU A 148 -17.99 -14.02 19.28
C LEU A 148 -18.35 -12.55 19.01
N PRO A 149 -18.19 -11.65 20.01
CA PRO A 149 -18.41 -10.21 19.81
C PRO A 149 -17.32 -9.61 18.93
N ASP A 150 -17.54 -9.67 17.62
CA ASP A 150 -16.60 -9.24 16.59
C ASP A 150 -16.68 -7.73 16.34
N VAL A 151 -15.53 -7.05 16.28
CA VAL A 151 -15.44 -5.64 15.92
C VAL A 151 -15.92 -5.38 14.49
N ALA A 152 -15.75 -6.32 13.56
CA ALA A 152 -16.26 -6.16 12.19
C ALA A 152 -17.80 -6.09 12.16
N VAL A 153 -18.47 -6.89 12.98
CA VAL A 153 -19.94 -6.86 13.14
C VAL A 153 -20.38 -5.53 13.75
N ALA A 154 -19.63 -4.99 14.73
CA ALA A 154 -19.92 -3.68 15.31
C ALA A 154 -19.70 -2.53 14.30
N GLU A 155 -18.59 -2.52 13.56
CA GLU A 155 -18.31 -1.49 12.56
C GLU A 155 -19.37 -1.48 11.46
N GLU A 156 -19.77 -2.66 10.97
CA GLU A 156 -20.85 -2.83 10.00
C GLU A 156 -22.20 -2.36 10.56
N ALA A 157 -22.57 -2.79 11.77
CA ALA A 157 -23.82 -2.39 12.42
C ALA A 157 -23.90 -0.87 12.60
N ARG A 158 -22.79 -0.23 12.99
CA ARG A 158 -22.68 1.22 13.11
C ARG A 158 -22.90 1.91 11.75
N ALA A 159 -22.29 1.40 10.68
CA ALA A 159 -22.39 1.96 9.34
C ALA A 159 -23.79 1.79 8.72
N CYS A 160 -24.49 0.69 9.03
CA CYS A 160 -25.84 0.42 8.54
C CYS A 160 -26.97 0.92 9.45
N GLY A 161 -26.65 1.52 10.62
CA GLY A 161 -27.65 2.04 11.55
C GLY A 161 -28.35 0.96 12.41
N SER A 162 -27.78 -0.24 12.50
CA SER A 162 -28.28 -1.36 13.32
C SER A 162 -27.89 -1.18 14.79
N VAL A 163 -28.51 -0.19 15.44
CA VAL A 163 -28.15 0.26 16.80
C VAL A 163 -28.16 -0.87 17.82
N GLU A 164 -29.18 -1.74 17.80
CA GLU A 164 -29.30 -2.84 18.77
C GLU A 164 -28.14 -3.84 18.71
N ILE A 165 -27.71 -4.21 17.50
CA ILE A 165 -26.57 -5.12 17.28
C ILE A 165 -25.27 -4.42 17.69
N TYR A 166 -25.09 -3.17 17.27
CA TYR A 166 -23.92 -2.38 17.65
C TYR A 166 -23.77 -2.31 19.18
N GLU A 167 -24.82 -1.90 19.88
CA GLU A 167 -24.79 -1.81 21.34
C GLU A 167 -24.63 -3.19 22.00
N ALA A 168 -25.18 -4.25 21.42
CA ALA A 168 -25.00 -5.61 21.93
C ALA A 168 -23.52 -6.04 21.88
N VAL A 169 -22.78 -5.72 20.81
CA VAL A 169 -21.33 -5.99 20.74
C VAL A 169 -20.56 -5.07 21.69
N MET A 170 -20.88 -3.78 21.69
CA MET A 170 -20.13 -2.75 22.43
C MET A 170 -20.28 -2.87 23.95
N ARG A 171 -21.35 -3.50 24.45
CA ARG A 171 -21.52 -3.80 25.89
C ARG A 171 -20.61 -4.93 26.38
N GLU A 172 -20.01 -5.71 25.49
CA GLU A 172 -19.14 -6.80 25.90
C GLU A 172 -17.84 -6.26 26.51
N PRO A 173 -17.37 -6.88 27.61
CA PRO A 173 -16.12 -6.46 28.25
C PRO A 173 -14.90 -6.69 27.36
N VAL A 174 -14.97 -7.69 26.48
CA VAL A 174 -13.92 -8.02 25.50
C VAL A 174 -14.58 -8.21 24.15
N ARG A 175 -14.03 -7.55 23.13
CA ARG A 175 -14.39 -7.68 21.72
C ARG A 175 -13.19 -8.23 20.96
N TYR A 176 -13.44 -8.91 19.86
CA TYR A 176 -12.42 -9.65 19.13
C TYR A 176 -12.34 -9.17 17.69
N GLY A 177 -11.16 -9.25 17.07
CA GLY A 177 -11.02 -9.16 15.62
C GLY A 177 -11.12 -10.54 15.01
N VAL A 178 -12.34 -10.99 14.70
CA VAL A 178 -12.60 -12.37 14.22
C VAL A 178 -12.54 -12.44 12.70
N MET A 179 -13.32 -11.60 12.03
CA MET A 179 -13.28 -11.43 10.58
C MET A 179 -12.06 -10.59 10.17
N ASP A 180 -11.35 -11.02 9.13
CA ASP A 180 -10.21 -10.31 8.54
C ASP A 180 -10.49 -9.96 7.08
N ASP A 181 -10.91 -8.72 6.84
CA ASP A 181 -11.32 -8.24 5.51
C ASP A 181 -10.15 -8.08 4.54
N TYR A 182 -8.90 -8.01 5.04
CA TYR A 182 -7.71 -7.95 4.20
C TYR A 182 -7.43 -9.29 3.53
N SER A 183 -7.67 -10.39 4.25
CA SER A 183 -7.40 -11.75 3.76
C SER A 183 -8.67 -12.54 3.40
N ARG A 184 -9.85 -11.98 3.67
CA ARG A 184 -11.17 -12.63 3.50
C ARG A 184 -11.24 -13.92 4.29
N SER A 185 -10.77 -13.90 5.53
CA SER A 185 -10.67 -15.08 6.38
C SER A 185 -11.33 -14.89 7.75
N ILE A 186 -11.70 -16.01 8.36
CA ILE A 186 -12.14 -16.07 9.76
C ILE A 186 -10.97 -16.58 10.58
N ARG A 187 -10.52 -15.79 11.57
CA ARG A 187 -9.36 -16.15 12.39
C ARG A 187 -9.70 -17.30 13.34
N ALA A 188 -8.86 -18.34 13.33
CA ALA A 188 -9.01 -19.47 14.24
C ALA A 188 -8.70 -19.11 15.70
N ASP A 189 -7.76 -18.18 15.94
CA ASP A 189 -7.39 -17.66 17.26
C ASP A 189 -7.54 -16.13 17.30
N PRO A 190 -8.78 -15.62 17.43
CA PRO A 190 -9.06 -14.21 17.36
C PRO A 190 -8.56 -13.47 18.60
N GLN A 191 -7.85 -12.36 18.38
CA GLN A 191 -7.28 -11.55 19.45
C GLN A 191 -8.25 -10.44 19.89
N PRO A 192 -8.20 -10.01 21.16
CA PRO A 192 -8.94 -8.83 21.62
C PRO A 192 -8.63 -7.60 20.75
N SER A 193 -9.67 -6.88 20.33
CA SER A 193 -9.57 -5.72 19.46
C SER A 193 -10.61 -4.65 19.80
N GLY A 194 -10.26 -3.39 19.59
CA GLY A 194 -11.21 -2.28 19.54
C GLY A 194 -11.66 -1.99 18.10
N LEU A 195 -12.58 -1.04 17.94
CA LEU A 195 -12.94 -0.51 16.62
C LEU A 195 -11.72 0.25 16.07
N ASN A 196 -11.23 -0.14 14.89
CA ASN A 196 -9.97 0.38 14.35
C ASN A 196 -10.06 0.76 12.87
N GLY A 197 -11.24 0.73 12.25
CA GLY A 197 -11.43 1.07 10.84
C GLY A 197 -10.73 0.10 9.90
N ASP A 198 -10.74 -1.19 10.27
CA ASP A 198 -10.16 -2.31 9.51
C ASP A 198 -11.23 -3.18 8.84
N THR A 199 -12.48 -2.70 8.81
CA THR A 199 -13.65 -3.39 8.25
C THR A 199 -14.15 -2.66 7.01
N ALA A 200 -14.35 -3.41 5.92
CA ALA A 200 -15.00 -2.95 4.70
C ALA A 200 -16.53 -2.91 4.89
N VAL A 201 -17.05 -1.80 5.40
CA VAL A 201 -18.49 -1.65 5.65
C VAL A 201 -19.27 -1.42 4.36
N ARG A 202 -20.57 -1.78 4.35
CA ARG A 202 -21.45 -1.71 3.17
C ARG A 202 -21.38 -0.38 2.39
N PRO A 203 -21.40 0.82 3.02
CA PRO A 203 -21.27 2.07 2.26
C PRO A 203 -19.98 2.15 1.42
N MET A 204 -18.89 1.52 1.86
CA MET A 204 -17.64 1.48 1.09
C MET A 204 -17.76 0.62 -0.17
N LEU A 205 -18.64 -0.41 -0.16
CA LEU A 205 -18.88 -1.28 -1.31
C LEU A 205 -19.68 -0.59 -2.42
N GLU A 206 -20.33 0.55 -2.12
CA GLU A 206 -21.04 1.37 -3.10
C GLU A 206 -20.09 2.28 -3.92
N VAL A 207 -18.85 2.44 -3.46
CA VAL A 207 -17.81 3.17 -4.19
C VAL A 207 -17.27 2.27 -5.29
N ARG A 208 -17.41 2.71 -6.53
CA ARG A 208 -17.07 1.95 -7.72
C ARG A 208 -15.87 2.56 -8.41
N GLN A 209 -15.04 1.70 -8.97
CA GLN A 209 -13.95 2.11 -9.85
C GLN A 209 -14.30 1.78 -11.30
N ARG A 210 -13.78 2.57 -12.24
CA ARG A 210 -14.03 2.34 -13.67
C ARG A 210 -13.12 1.24 -14.19
N LEU A 211 -13.68 0.30 -14.94
CA LEU A 211 -12.92 -0.64 -15.76
C LEU A 211 -12.23 0.10 -16.90
N GLU A 212 -10.91 -0.08 -17.00
CA GLU A 212 -10.09 0.37 -18.12
C GLU A 212 -9.64 -0.81 -18.98
N THR A 213 -9.09 -0.50 -20.16
CA THR A 213 -8.56 -1.56 -21.03
C THR A 213 -7.20 -2.01 -20.49
N PRO A 214 -7.06 -3.27 -20.04
CA PRO A 214 -5.78 -3.78 -19.59
C PRO A 214 -4.78 -3.80 -20.75
N SER A 215 -3.51 -3.55 -20.42
CA SER A 215 -2.39 -3.57 -21.36
C SER A 215 -1.14 -4.12 -20.69
N GLY A 216 -0.21 -4.62 -21.49
CA GLY A 216 1.03 -5.21 -21.01
C GLY A 216 0.90 -6.65 -20.53
N TYR A 217 2.04 -7.15 -20.01
CA TYR A 217 2.18 -8.49 -19.44
C TYR A 217 1.33 -8.67 -18.17
N GLU A 218 0.74 -9.87 -18.03
CA GLU A 218 0.01 -10.31 -16.84
C GLU A 218 0.35 -11.77 -16.57
N THR A 219 0.65 -12.11 -15.31
CA THR A 219 0.94 -13.48 -14.90
C THR A 219 -0.28 -14.38 -15.17
N ARG A 220 -0.07 -15.47 -15.93
CA ARG A 220 -1.14 -16.43 -16.25
C ARG A 220 -1.58 -17.17 -14.99
N VAL A 221 -2.88 -17.40 -14.88
CA VAL A 221 -3.50 -18.12 -13.75
C VAL A 221 -3.29 -19.63 -13.85
N ILE A 222 -3.09 -20.13 -15.07
CA ILE A 222 -2.74 -21.53 -15.34
C ILE A 222 -1.51 -21.52 -16.23
N ASP A 223 -0.42 -22.09 -15.74
CA ASP A 223 0.80 -22.28 -16.53
C ASP A 223 0.52 -23.19 -17.73
N GLY A 224 1.18 -22.88 -18.85
CA GLY A 224 1.22 -23.77 -20.01
C GLY A 224 2.26 -24.86 -19.79
N ASP A 225 2.01 -26.07 -20.27
CA ASP A 225 3.11 -26.97 -20.63
C ASP A 225 3.75 -26.36 -21.87
N SER A 226 4.74 -25.49 -21.72
CA SER A 226 5.51 -25.02 -22.86
C SER A 226 6.95 -24.75 -22.46
N ASP A 227 7.83 -25.47 -23.15
CA ASP A 227 9.26 -25.34 -23.17
C ASP A 227 9.68 -23.87 -23.33
N GLY A 228 10.42 -23.36 -22.35
CA GLY A 228 11.65 -22.57 -22.50
C GLY A 228 11.72 -21.37 -23.45
N ASN A 229 10.64 -20.91 -24.06
CA ASN A 229 10.62 -19.68 -24.85
C ASN A 229 9.88 -18.61 -24.06
N GLU A 230 10.66 -17.89 -23.26
CA GLU A 230 10.35 -16.51 -22.90
C GLU A 230 10.23 -15.75 -24.22
N ASP A 231 9.00 -15.53 -24.68
CA ASP A 231 8.73 -14.56 -25.75
C ASP A 231 9.10 -13.18 -25.18
N ASP A 232 10.33 -12.75 -25.46
CA ASP A 232 10.78 -11.37 -25.36
C ASP A 232 9.94 -10.55 -26.36
N SER A 233 8.76 -10.06 -25.93
CA SER A 233 8.03 -9.03 -26.66
C SER A 233 8.74 -7.69 -26.44
N ASP A 234 9.50 -7.26 -27.44
CA ASP A 234 10.17 -5.95 -27.54
C ASP A 234 9.17 -4.77 -27.73
N ASP A 235 7.94 -4.86 -27.22
CA ASP A 235 6.99 -3.76 -27.29
C ASP A 235 7.24 -2.77 -26.13
N GLU A 236 7.54 -1.51 -26.47
CA GLU A 236 7.80 -0.41 -25.53
C GLU A 236 6.62 -0.18 -24.54
N PHE A 237 5.42 -0.67 -24.87
CA PHE A 237 4.22 -0.67 -24.01
C PHE A 237 4.17 -1.79 -22.96
N ASP A 238 4.98 -2.85 -23.06
CA ASP A 238 5.08 -3.91 -22.04
C ASP A 238 5.86 -3.46 -20.79
N MET A 239 6.55 -2.31 -20.85
CA MET A 239 7.33 -1.79 -19.71
C MET A 239 6.47 -1.30 -18.54
N PHE A 240 5.19 -0.99 -18.77
CA PHE A 240 4.27 -0.49 -17.75
C PHE A 240 2.92 -1.21 -17.85
N PRO A 241 2.81 -2.45 -17.35
CA PRO A 241 1.56 -3.19 -17.39
C PRO A 241 0.46 -2.43 -16.65
N ASN A 242 -0.68 -2.24 -17.31
CA ASN A 242 -1.90 -1.71 -16.70
C ASN A 242 -2.91 -2.86 -16.58
N ALA A 243 -3.29 -3.20 -15.34
CA ALA A 243 -4.24 -4.27 -15.07
C ALA A 243 -5.68 -3.93 -15.51
N GLY A 244 -5.97 -2.67 -15.85
CA GLY A 244 -7.31 -2.18 -16.21
C GLY A 244 -8.18 -1.83 -14.99
N PHE A 245 -7.60 -1.79 -13.79
CA PHE A 245 -8.25 -1.45 -12.53
C PHE A 245 -7.20 -1.05 -11.49
N GLU A 246 -7.62 -0.35 -10.45
CA GLU A 246 -6.83 -0.07 -9.25
C GLU A 246 -7.10 -1.14 -8.18
N GLU A 247 -6.03 -1.63 -7.56
CA GLU A 247 -6.17 -2.57 -6.45
C GLU A 247 -6.72 -1.86 -5.22
N ALA A 248 -7.86 -2.32 -4.70
CA ALA A 248 -8.47 -1.78 -3.50
C ALA A 248 -7.79 -2.28 -2.21
N THR A 249 -7.98 -1.55 -1.11
CA THR A 249 -7.57 -2.00 0.23
C THR A 249 -8.33 -3.25 0.68
N PHE A 250 -9.61 -3.32 0.32
CA PHE A 250 -10.52 -4.42 0.65
C PHE A 250 -11.18 -4.93 -0.62
N ASP A 251 -11.30 -6.25 -0.74
CA ASP A 251 -11.99 -6.91 -1.87
C ASP A 251 -12.90 -8.04 -1.35
N ILE A 252 -13.71 -7.72 -0.34
CA ILE A 252 -14.57 -8.72 0.32
C ILE A 252 -15.64 -9.30 -0.61
N THR A 253 -15.96 -8.60 -1.71
CA THR A 253 -16.88 -9.02 -2.76
C THR A 253 -16.21 -9.83 -3.88
N GLU A 254 -14.88 -9.82 -3.95
CA GLU A 254 -14.05 -10.47 -4.97
C GLU A 254 -14.23 -9.93 -6.40
N ASP A 255 -14.84 -8.75 -6.52
CA ASP A 255 -15.07 -8.06 -7.79
C ASP A 255 -14.36 -6.69 -7.85
N LEU A 256 -13.60 -6.32 -6.82
CA LEU A 256 -12.92 -5.03 -6.67
C LEU A 256 -13.83 -3.80 -6.88
N CYS A 257 -15.14 -3.97 -6.77
CA CYS A 257 -16.13 -2.96 -7.10
C CYS A 257 -15.94 -2.33 -8.51
N ILE A 258 -15.43 -3.11 -9.47
CA ILE A 258 -15.23 -2.60 -10.84
C ILE A 258 -16.57 -2.33 -11.53
N ASP A 259 -16.69 -1.28 -12.32
CA ASP A 259 -17.92 -0.98 -13.04
C ASP A 259 -17.61 -0.23 -14.34
N GLU A 260 -18.61 0.01 -15.19
CA GLU A 260 -18.45 0.80 -16.41
C GLU A 260 -18.12 2.26 -16.12
N ARG A 261 -18.48 2.73 -14.93
CA ARG A 261 -18.28 4.11 -14.47
C ARG A 261 -17.79 4.10 -13.04
N ALA A 262 -16.80 4.94 -12.77
CA ALA A 262 -16.40 5.23 -11.40
C ALA A 262 -17.53 5.95 -10.67
N SER A 263 -17.62 5.75 -9.37
CA SER A 263 -18.36 6.65 -8.50
C SER A 263 -17.72 8.05 -8.58
N PRO A 264 -18.49 9.14 -8.46
CA PRO A 264 -17.92 10.48 -8.48
C PRO A 264 -16.82 10.59 -7.43
N GLU A 265 -15.64 11.07 -7.82
CA GLU A 265 -14.57 11.38 -6.88
C GLU A 265 -15.05 12.48 -5.92
N ASP A 266 -14.84 12.28 -4.63
CA ASP A 266 -15.23 13.24 -3.59
C ASP A 266 -14.22 14.41 -3.47
N ASP A 267 -13.23 14.51 -4.37
CA ASP A 267 -12.11 15.48 -4.28
C ASP A 267 -12.56 16.95 -4.24
N ASP A 268 -13.72 17.30 -4.83
CA ASP A 268 -14.29 18.65 -4.77
C ASP A 268 -15.29 18.86 -3.61
N ARG A 269 -15.55 17.83 -2.78
CA ARG A 269 -16.47 17.95 -1.64
C ARG A 269 -15.73 18.35 -0.37
N PRO A 270 -16.33 19.22 0.46
CA PRO A 270 -15.77 19.52 1.77
C PRO A 270 -15.62 18.23 2.59
N PRO A 271 -14.58 18.12 3.44
CA PRO A 271 -14.34 16.91 4.20
C PRO A 271 -15.56 16.54 5.03
N THR A 272 -15.92 15.26 5.01
CA THR A 272 -17.08 14.76 5.74
C THR A 272 -16.90 14.95 7.24
N ALA A 273 -18.02 15.01 7.99
CA ALA A 273 -17.95 15.09 9.46
C ALA A 273 -17.13 13.94 10.08
N GLU A 274 -17.13 12.77 9.44
CA GLU A 274 -16.34 11.59 9.82
C GLU A 274 -14.84 11.80 9.57
N GLN A 275 -14.46 12.37 8.41
CA GLN A 275 -13.08 12.74 8.13
C GLN A 275 -12.56 13.79 9.12
N LEU A 276 -13.38 14.80 9.46
CA LEU A 276 -13.05 15.80 10.47
C LEU A 276 -12.92 15.18 11.88
N ALA A 277 -13.80 14.24 12.23
CA ALA A 277 -13.72 13.51 13.50
C ALA A 277 -12.43 12.69 13.59
N MET A 278 -12.02 12.04 12.50
CA MET A 278 -10.76 11.31 12.44
C MET A 278 -9.54 12.24 12.58
N ALA A 279 -9.55 13.38 11.88
CA ALA A 279 -8.48 14.38 11.94
C ALA A 279 -8.33 15.00 13.34
N ALA A 280 -9.39 15.05 14.15
CA ALA A 280 -9.34 15.55 15.53
C ALA A 280 -8.48 14.69 16.47
N TYR A 281 -7.98 13.53 16.03
CA TYR A 281 -7.05 12.69 16.76
C TYR A 281 -5.60 12.84 16.32
N LEU A 282 -5.27 13.75 15.40
CA LEU A 282 -3.90 14.04 15.01
C LEU A 282 -3.04 14.55 16.19
N ASP A 283 -3.65 15.31 17.10
CA ASP A 283 -3.01 15.94 18.25
C ASP A 283 -3.44 15.33 19.61
N LYS A 284 -4.20 14.24 19.60
CA LYS A 284 -4.73 13.56 20.81
C LYS A 284 -4.35 12.08 20.86
N PRO A 285 -4.32 11.45 22.06
CA PRO A 285 -4.22 10.00 22.16
C PRO A 285 -5.30 9.29 21.35
N LEU A 286 -4.95 8.16 20.73
CA LEU A 286 -5.92 7.36 19.99
C LEU A 286 -6.88 6.68 21.00
N PRO A 287 -8.21 6.88 20.89
CA PRO A 287 -9.17 6.19 21.74
C PRO A 287 -9.10 4.68 21.49
N ALA A 288 -9.55 3.83 22.42
CA ALA A 288 -9.58 2.38 22.19
C ALA A 288 -10.45 2.02 20.96
N ASP A 289 -11.56 2.73 20.80
CA ASP A 289 -12.48 2.61 19.68
C ASP A 289 -12.44 3.87 18.82
N LEU A 290 -11.98 3.73 17.57
CA LEU A 290 -11.94 4.83 16.62
C LEU A 290 -13.36 5.23 16.17
N PRO A 291 -13.59 6.54 15.92
CA PRO A 291 -14.80 6.98 15.25
C PRO A 291 -14.94 6.34 13.86
N PRO A 292 -16.14 6.35 13.26
CA PRO A 292 -16.28 5.99 11.85
C PRO A 292 -15.51 6.98 10.96
N GLY A 293 -15.05 6.49 9.82
CA GLY A 293 -14.37 7.31 8.81
C GLY A 293 -13.06 6.70 8.30
N ASN A 294 -12.45 7.37 7.33
CA ASN A 294 -11.18 6.94 6.77
C ASN A 294 -10.00 7.33 7.69
N LYS A 295 -9.28 6.32 8.22
CA LYS A 295 -8.09 6.51 9.08
C LYS A 295 -6.78 6.77 8.33
N ASP A 296 -6.77 6.86 7.00
CA ASP A 296 -5.55 7.04 6.21
C ASP A 296 -4.72 8.23 6.68
N VAL A 297 -5.36 9.35 6.99
CA VAL A 297 -4.68 10.54 7.51
C VAL A 297 -3.92 10.27 8.81
N LEU A 298 -4.45 9.41 9.70
CA LEU A 298 -3.78 9.05 10.95
C LEU A 298 -2.61 8.10 10.70
N ILE A 299 -2.73 7.18 9.72
CA ILE A 299 -1.63 6.29 9.30
C ILE A 299 -0.48 7.14 8.76
N LEU A 300 -0.79 8.05 7.83
CA LEU A 300 0.20 8.94 7.21
C LEU A 300 0.88 9.84 8.24
N ALA A 301 0.12 10.44 9.16
CA ALA A 301 0.68 11.29 10.21
C ALA A 301 1.59 10.54 11.19
N ALA A 302 1.19 9.32 11.60
CA ALA A 302 2.00 8.48 12.48
C ALA A 302 3.28 8.00 11.79
N ALA A 303 3.19 7.61 10.52
CA ALA A 303 4.35 7.25 9.70
C ALA A 303 5.29 8.45 9.53
N TYR A 304 4.74 9.63 9.26
CA TYR A 304 5.49 10.86 9.05
C TYR A 304 6.25 11.26 10.31
N SER A 305 5.60 11.27 11.49
CA SER A 305 6.26 11.62 12.77
C SER A 305 7.20 10.54 13.30
N GLY A 306 7.10 9.30 12.79
CA GLY A 306 7.82 8.15 13.31
C GLY A 306 7.32 7.70 14.68
N ASP A 307 6.02 7.81 14.94
CA ASP A 307 5.38 7.32 16.16
C ASP A 307 5.14 5.80 16.05
N VAL A 308 5.96 5.02 16.76
CA VAL A 308 5.92 3.54 16.71
C VAL A 308 4.57 3.02 17.16
N ASP A 309 4.04 3.50 18.29
CA ASP A 309 2.83 2.95 18.90
C ASP A 309 1.59 3.25 18.05
N ARG A 310 1.47 4.50 17.58
CA ARG A 310 0.36 4.88 16.69
C ARG A 310 0.45 4.17 15.36
N TYR A 311 1.63 4.14 14.75
CA TYR A 311 1.81 3.52 13.44
C TYR A 311 1.57 2.01 13.50
N ALA A 312 2.11 1.31 14.50
CA ALA A 312 1.90 -0.12 14.69
C ALA A 312 0.42 -0.49 14.86
N ARG A 313 -0.36 0.36 15.55
CA ARG A 313 -1.79 0.16 15.73
C ARG A 313 -2.62 0.46 14.47
N LEU A 314 -2.25 1.50 13.72
CA LEU A 314 -3.09 2.02 12.64
C LEU A 314 -2.78 1.40 11.27
N ARG A 315 -1.53 1.01 11.04
CA ARG A 315 -1.05 0.49 9.75
C ARG A 315 -1.91 -0.66 9.24
N ARG A 316 -2.09 -0.70 7.93
CA ARG A 316 -2.74 -1.81 7.23
C ARG A 316 -1.68 -2.80 6.72
N PRO A 317 -2.07 -4.03 6.32
CA PRO A 317 -1.16 -4.95 5.65
C PRO A 317 -0.56 -4.35 4.37
N ARG A 318 -1.37 -3.57 3.63
CA ARG A 318 -0.95 -2.86 2.42
C ARG A 318 -0.84 -1.36 2.70
N MET A 319 0.28 -0.78 2.29
CA MET A 319 0.54 0.65 2.46
C MET A 319 -0.46 1.49 1.65
N VAL A 320 -1.00 2.54 2.27
CA VAL A 320 -1.84 3.52 1.57
C VAL A 320 -0.98 4.46 0.71
N ARG A 321 -1.62 5.20 -0.21
CA ARG A 321 -0.93 6.14 -1.08
C ARG A 321 -0.13 7.16 -0.25
N GLY A 322 1.15 7.30 -0.56
CA GLY A 322 2.08 8.21 0.13
C GLY A 322 2.68 7.68 1.44
N GLU A 323 2.18 6.56 1.98
CA GLU A 323 2.64 6.03 3.27
C GLU A 323 4.12 5.65 3.26
N ALA A 324 4.61 5.05 2.17
CA ALA A 324 6.02 4.66 2.04
C ALA A 324 6.97 5.86 2.19
N ALA A 325 6.57 7.03 1.70
CA ALA A 325 7.36 8.24 1.82
C ALA A 325 7.28 8.86 3.21
N CYS A 326 6.08 8.89 3.80
CA CYS A 326 5.90 9.30 5.19
C CYS A 326 6.74 8.41 6.13
N ALA A 327 6.70 7.09 5.94
CA ALA A 327 7.49 6.13 6.70
C ALA A 327 8.99 6.37 6.52
N ALA A 328 9.46 6.56 5.28
CA ALA A 328 10.86 6.90 5.03
C ALA A 328 11.28 8.18 5.80
N ARG A 329 10.48 9.25 5.74
CA ARG A 329 10.73 10.47 6.51
C ARG A 329 10.76 10.20 8.01
N GLY A 330 9.74 9.53 8.56
CA GLY A 330 9.70 9.20 9.98
C GLY A 330 10.93 8.42 10.44
N ILE A 331 11.41 7.48 9.61
CA ILE A 331 12.63 6.71 9.87
C ILE A 331 13.86 7.62 9.91
N TYR A 332 13.99 8.56 8.96
CA TYR A 332 15.09 9.53 8.95
C TYR A 332 15.11 10.39 10.24
N HIS A 333 13.95 10.77 10.75
CA HIS A 333 13.83 11.68 11.89
C HIS A 333 13.78 11.00 13.26
N ASN A 334 13.37 9.73 13.34
CA ASN A 334 13.20 9.01 14.60
C ASN A 334 14.03 7.70 14.66
N PRO A 335 15.05 7.62 15.54
CA PRO A 335 15.90 6.43 15.65
C PRO A 335 15.18 5.20 16.21
N PHE A 336 14.18 5.38 17.07
CA PHE A 336 13.38 4.27 17.59
C PHE A 336 12.47 3.69 16.52
N PHE A 337 11.87 4.54 15.69
CA PHE A 337 11.09 4.10 14.53
C PHE A 337 11.95 3.39 13.49
N ALA A 338 13.18 3.86 13.26
CA ALA A 338 14.14 3.16 12.41
C ALA A 338 14.52 1.77 12.96
N THR A 339 14.73 1.67 14.28
CA THR A 339 14.98 0.39 14.95
C THR A 339 13.76 -0.53 14.84
N TRP A 340 12.57 0.05 15.06
CA TRP A 340 11.24 -0.35 14.61
C TRP A 340 11.26 -1.22 13.36
N TRP A 341 11.41 -0.49 12.25
CA TRP A 341 11.43 -1.01 10.90
C TRP A 341 12.59 -1.95 10.62
N ALA A 342 13.74 -1.79 11.27
CA ALA A 342 14.85 -2.72 11.12
C ALA A 342 14.55 -4.11 11.71
N THR A 343 13.62 -4.21 12.66
CA THR A 343 13.17 -5.48 13.22
C THR A 343 12.04 -6.12 12.42
N THR A 344 11.34 -5.37 11.57
CA THR A 344 10.26 -5.92 10.74
C THR A 344 10.83 -6.74 9.58
N ALA A 345 10.09 -7.76 9.15
CA ALA A 345 10.49 -8.68 8.09
C ALA A 345 10.82 -7.98 6.75
N ALA A 346 10.23 -6.79 6.52
CA ALA A 346 10.48 -5.94 5.36
C ALA A 346 11.95 -5.49 5.20
N VAL A 347 12.76 -5.52 6.26
CA VAL A 347 14.20 -5.18 6.22
C VAL A 347 15.09 -6.41 6.41
N GLN A 348 14.53 -7.56 6.80
CA GLN A 348 15.28 -8.79 7.09
C GLN A 348 15.30 -9.79 5.91
N GLY A 349 14.68 -9.48 4.78
CA GLY A 349 14.73 -10.31 3.57
C GLY A 349 14.09 -11.69 3.75
N ARG A 350 12.90 -11.74 4.36
CA ARG A 350 12.06 -12.96 4.41
C ARG A 350 11.05 -12.89 3.25
N PRO A 351 11.27 -13.65 2.15
CA PRO A 351 10.51 -13.47 0.90
C PRO A 351 8.99 -13.67 1.06
N GLU A 352 8.58 -14.59 1.93
CA GLU A 352 7.16 -14.97 2.12
C GLU A 352 6.31 -13.90 2.83
N GLU A 353 6.92 -12.96 3.57
CA GLU A 353 6.21 -11.85 4.24
C GLU A 353 6.41 -10.50 3.54
N GLU A 354 7.47 -10.36 2.73
CA GLU A 354 7.73 -9.21 1.87
C GLU A 354 6.64 -9.07 0.78
N GLU A 355 6.13 -10.21 0.28
CA GLU A 355 5.00 -10.28 -0.66
C GLU A 355 3.65 -9.91 0.01
N ARG A 356 3.50 -10.16 1.32
CA ARG A 356 2.27 -9.86 2.08
C ARG A 356 2.16 -8.40 2.55
N LEU A 357 3.29 -7.73 2.80
CA LEU A 357 3.32 -6.34 3.29
C LEU A 357 3.25 -5.29 2.18
N LEU A 358 3.46 -5.70 0.94
CA LEU A 358 3.75 -4.79 -0.17
C LEU A 358 3.17 -5.33 -1.49
N SER A 359 1.84 -5.47 -1.61
CA SER A 359 1.24 -5.80 -2.92
C SER A 359 1.19 -4.56 -3.83
N GLY A 360 1.85 -4.61 -5.00
CA GLY A 360 1.94 -3.49 -5.98
C GLY A 360 3.34 -3.31 -6.60
N GLU A 361 4.02 -2.18 -6.31
CA GLU A 361 5.47 -1.95 -6.56
C GLU A 361 6.35 -2.33 -5.33
N PRO A 362 6.31 -3.57 -4.78
CA PRO A 362 6.91 -3.92 -3.49
C PRO A 362 8.38 -3.57 -3.37
N ARG A 363 9.12 -3.89 -4.44
CA ARG A 363 10.58 -3.77 -4.43
C ARG A 363 11.04 -2.32 -4.28
N ARG A 364 10.28 -1.35 -4.82
CA ARG A 364 10.64 0.08 -4.75
C ARG A 364 10.41 0.64 -3.35
N HIS A 365 9.23 0.40 -2.78
CA HIS A 365 8.91 0.85 -1.42
C HIS A 365 9.79 0.16 -0.36
N ALA A 366 10.03 -1.15 -0.48
CA ALA A 366 10.97 -1.87 0.39
C ALA A 366 12.37 -1.27 0.35
N ALA A 367 12.90 -1.01 -0.86
CA ALA A 367 14.20 -0.38 -1.04
C ALA A 367 14.25 1.03 -0.42
N TRP A 368 13.17 1.82 -0.51
CA TRP A 368 13.11 3.15 0.08
C TRP A 368 13.18 3.13 1.60
N VAL A 369 12.42 2.22 2.22
CA VAL A 369 12.40 2.00 3.68
C VAL A 369 13.77 1.49 4.13
N ALA A 370 14.34 0.48 3.47
CA ALA A 370 15.66 -0.06 3.79
C ALA A 370 16.76 1.01 3.75
N ARG A 371 16.76 1.86 2.71
CA ARG A 371 17.68 3.01 2.62
C ARG A 371 17.50 3.97 3.80
N ALA A 372 16.27 4.33 4.13
CA ALA A 372 16.01 5.24 5.24
C ALA A 372 16.53 4.65 6.57
N VAL A 373 16.32 3.34 6.79
CA VAL A 373 16.82 2.64 7.97
C VAL A 373 18.34 2.69 8.03
N HIS A 374 19.04 2.30 6.96
CA HIS A 374 20.49 2.35 6.90
C HIS A 374 21.03 3.77 7.08
N ALA A 375 20.38 4.77 6.47
CA ALA A 375 20.77 6.18 6.63
C ALA A 375 20.68 6.60 8.09
N ARG A 376 19.53 6.36 8.75
CA ARG A 376 19.32 6.73 10.15
C ARG A 376 20.29 6.02 11.10
N MET A 377 20.61 4.75 10.83
CA MET A 377 21.59 3.99 11.61
C MET A 377 22.99 4.57 11.49
N ILE A 378 23.44 4.92 10.28
CA ILE A 378 24.72 5.62 10.07
C ILE A 378 24.75 6.93 10.86
N MET A 379 23.70 7.75 10.78
CA MET A 379 23.59 9.00 11.55
C MET A 379 23.61 8.77 13.06
N SER A 380 23.16 7.59 13.51
CA SER A 380 23.19 7.15 14.92
C SER A 380 24.52 6.50 15.30
N ASN A 381 25.51 6.46 14.40
CA ASN A 381 26.80 5.78 14.57
C ASN A 381 26.71 4.26 14.73
N ASP A 382 25.62 3.65 14.27
CA ASP A 382 25.42 2.20 14.25
C ASP A 382 25.64 1.66 12.84
N LEU A 383 26.66 0.81 12.69
CA LEU A 383 27.01 0.13 11.44
C LEU A 383 26.78 -1.39 11.51
N SER A 384 26.07 -1.87 12.54
CA SER A 384 25.84 -3.31 12.78
C SER A 384 25.15 -4.02 11.61
N ARG A 385 24.33 -3.30 10.85
CA ARG A 385 23.54 -3.83 9.73
C ARG A 385 24.08 -3.46 8.34
N LEU A 386 25.12 -2.63 8.29
CA LEU A 386 25.73 -2.22 7.03
C LEU A 386 26.90 -3.16 6.72
N THR A 387 26.70 -4.05 5.76
CA THR A 387 27.68 -5.07 5.38
C THR A 387 28.07 -4.94 3.90
N PRO A 388 29.21 -5.49 3.46
CA PRO A 388 29.54 -5.55 2.04
C PRO A 388 28.51 -6.31 1.18
N ALA A 389 27.70 -7.17 1.81
CA ALA A 389 26.63 -7.93 1.15
C ALA A 389 25.30 -7.16 1.05
N THR A 390 25.20 -5.96 1.63
CA THR A 390 23.98 -5.14 1.53
C THR A 390 23.69 -4.81 0.04
N PRO A 391 22.48 -5.10 -0.46
CA PRO A 391 22.13 -4.82 -1.85
C PRO A 391 22.36 -3.35 -2.22
N ARG A 392 22.88 -3.09 -3.43
CA ARG A 392 23.09 -1.71 -3.92
C ARG A 392 21.81 -0.88 -3.91
N SER A 393 20.68 -1.51 -4.18
CA SER A 393 19.35 -0.91 -4.10
C SER A 393 19.00 -0.41 -2.69
N HIS A 394 19.63 -0.91 -1.63
CA HIS A 394 19.37 -0.53 -0.23
C HIS A 394 20.38 0.50 0.30
N LEU A 395 21.42 0.85 -0.46
CA LEU A 395 22.44 1.79 -0.01
C LEU A 395 21.90 3.23 -0.05
N PRO A 396 21.89 3.96 1.07
CA PRO A 396 21.43 5.34 1.11
C PRO A 396 22.45 6.31 0.54
N TYR A 397 21.96 7.39 -0.07
CA TYR A 397 22.81 8.50 -0.52
C TYR A 397 22.81 9.68 0.47
N LEU A 398 21.65 10.04 1.03
CA LEU A 398 21.55 11.03 2.09
C LEU A 398 21.80 10.36 3.45
N ILE A 399 22.96 10.65 4.07
CA ILE A 399 23.43 9.98 5.31
C ILE A 399 23.82 10.95 6.45
N TRP A 400 23.52 12.24 6.32
CA TRP A 400 23.94 13.29 7.28
C TRP A 400 22.81 14.20 7.78
N TYR A 401 21.55 13.98 7.35
CA TYR A 401 20.40 14.77 7.76
C TYR A 401 19.28 13.84 8.26
N PRO A 402 18.62 14.15 9.39
CA PRO A 402 18.71 15.38 10.20
C PRO A 402 19.86 15.39 11.23
N ALA A 403 20.63 14.31 11.33
CA ALA A 403 21.72 14.19 12.28
C ALA A 403 23.01 13.76 11.56
N VAL A 404 24.15 14.30 11.99
CA VAL A 404 25.44 13.96 11.41
C VAL A 404 26.11 12.85 12.22
N ALA A 405 26.61 11.82 11.53
CA ALA A 405 27.48 10.81 12.13
C ALA A 405 28.87 11.35 12.52
N ARG A 406 29.59 10.64 13.39
CA ARG A 406 30.98 10.94 13.72
C ARG A 406 31.90 10.72 12.50
N PRO A 407 32.98 11.50 12.34
CA PRO A 407 33.95 11.30 11.26
C PRO A 407 34.53 9.88 11.20
N SER A 408 34.71 9.21 12.34
CA SER A 408 35.14 7.81 12.39
C SER A 408 34.13 6.84 11.78
N THR A 409 32.84 7.11 11.95
CA THR A 409 31.75 6.32 11.37
C THR A 409 31.77 6.45 9.85
N TYR A 410 31.92 7.66 9.32
CA TYR A 410 32.02 7.89 7.88
C TYR A 410 33.23 7.20 7.24
N ARG A 411 34.40 7.27 7.88
CA ARG A 411 35.58 6.50 7.44
C ARG A 411 35.31 5.00 7.40
N GLU A 412 34.64 4.48 8.42
CA GLU A 412 34.30 3.06 8.50
C GLU A 412 33.25 2.65 7.45
N VAL A 413 32.28 3.51 7.14
CA VAL A 413 31.33 3.30 6.03
C VAL A 413 32.09 3.22 4.70
N ALA A 414 32.96 4.18 4.41
CA ALA A 414 33.75 4.21 3.18
C ALA A 414 34.66 2.98 3.05
N ARG A 415 35.19 2.47 4.17
CA ARG A 415 36.01 1.25 4.23
C ARG A 415 35.20 -0.03 4.03
N ARG A 416 34.05 -0.17 4.70
CA ARG A 416 33.19 -1.37 4.63
C ARG A 416 32.43 -1.48 3.32
N VAL A 417 31.94 -0.35 2.80
CA VAL A 417 31.08 -0.29 1.63
C VAL A 417 31.60 0.78 0.65
N PRO A 418 32.60 0.45 -0.19
CA PRO A 418 33.19 1.39 -1.15
C PRO A 418 32.17 2.06 -2.08
N ALA A 419 31.05 1.38 -2.37
CA ALA A 419 29.95 1.94 -3.18
C ALA A 419 29.29 3.19 -2.54
N MET A 420 29.45 3.40 -1.23
CA MET A 420 28.92 4.58 -0.51
C MET A 420 29.91 5.74 -0.41
N ARG A 421 31.12 5.63 -0.98
CA ARG A 421 32.14 6.69 -0.88
C ARG A 421 31.65 8.05 -1.39
N ALA A 422 30.84 8.08 -2.46
CA ALA A 422 30.23 9.32 -2.95
C ALA A 422 29.28 9.95 -1.92
N ALA A 423 28.45 9.14 -1.25
CA ALA A 423 27.57 9.59 -0.16
C ALA A 423 28.37 10.13 1.04
N VAL A 424 29.48 9.45 1.39
CA VAL A 424 30.40 9.90 2.47
C VAL A 424 31.12 11.19 2.09
N LEU A 425 31.60 11.30 0.85
CA LEU A 425 32.25 12.51 0.34
C LEU A 425 31.27 13.70 0.40
N ARG A 426 30.01 13.49 0.02
CA ARG A 426 28.95 14.50 0.13
C ARG A 426 28.68 14.91 1.58
N ALA A 427 28.64 13.95 2.50
CA ALA A 427 28.54 14.23 3.94
C ALA A 427 29.72 15.06 4.44
N ALA A 428 30.95 14.76 4.00
CA ALA A 428 32.17 15.49 4.38
C ALA A 428 32.13 16.95 3.92
N VAL A 429 31.66 17.21 2.69
CA VAL A 429 31.41 18.56 2.18
C VAL A 429 30.40 19.28 3.08
N HIS A 430 29.30 18.62 3.44
CA HIS A 430 28.26 19.21 4.27
C HIS A 430 28.77 19.65 5.66
N VAL A 431 29.57 18.81 6.32
CA VAL A 431 30.13 19.09 7.66
C VAL A 431 31.46 19.82 7.66
N ARG A 432 31.99 20.14 6.48
CA ARG A 432 33.26 20.84 6.27
C ARG A 432 34.47 20.06 6.81
N ASP A 433 34.43 18.72 6.77
CA ASP A 433 35.57 17.87 7.13
C ASP A 433 36.53 17.76 5.93
N ARG A 434 37.50 18.68 5.87
CA ARG A 434 38.52 18.70 4.82
C ARG A 434 39.38 17.44 4.80
N GLY A 435 39.70 16.89 5.97
CA GLY A 435 40.56 15.71 6.07
C GLY A 435 39.88 14.50 5.45
N LEU A 436 38.64 14.22 5.85
CA LEU A 436 37.83 13.14 5.27
C LEU A 436 37.59 13.33 3.77
N PHE A 437 37.37 14.57 3.33
CA PHE A 437 37.20 14.88 1.91
C PHE A 437 38.47 14.58 1.10
N ASP A 438 39.63 15.02 1.57
CA ASP A 438 40.91 14.82 0.89
C ASP A 438 41.31 13.33 0.85
N GLU A 439 40.99 12.57 1.90
CA GLU A 439 41.15 11.11 1.95
C GLU A 439 40.36 10.40 0.84
N LEU A 440 39.17 10.90 0.47
CA LEU A 440 38.22 10.19 -0.40
C LEU A 440 38.12 10.70 -1.83
N VAL A 441 38.38 11.99 -2.09
CA VAL A 441 38.13 12.62 -3.40
C VAL A 441 38.87 11.93 -4.55
N GLY A 442 40.04 11.33 -4.28
CA GLY A 442 40.80 10.56 -5.28
C GLY A 442 40.18 9.21 -5.64
N GLU A 443 39.30 8.66 -4.80
CA GLU A 443 38.70 7.32 -4.95
C GLU A 443 37.26 7.38 -5.48
N VAL A 444 36.70 8.57 -5.69
CA VAL A 444 35.31 8.80 -6.08
C VAL A 444 35.25 9.43 -7.47
N GLU A 445 34.30 8.95 -8.28
CA GLU A 445 33.85 9.65 -9.48
C GLU A 445 32.86 10.75 -9.03
N PRO A 446 33.20 12.04 -9.18
CA PRO A 446 32.36 13.11 -8.67
C PRO A 446 31.08 13.20 -9.50
N ASP A 447 29.94 13.15 -8.82
CA ASP A 447 28.63 13.27 -9.45
C ASP A 447 28.07 14.70 -9.33
N PRO A 448 27.05 15.07 -10.15
CA PRO A 448 26.46 16.41 -10.12
C PRO A 448 25.90 16.82 -8.76
N PHE A 449 25.49 15.85 -7.93
CA PHE A 449 24.87 16.10 -6.63
C PHE A 449 25.90 16.43 -5.54
N VAL A 450 27.07 15.79 -5.55
CA VAL A 450 28.20 16.20 -4.69
C VAL A 450 28.69 17.60 -5.07
N LEU A 451 28.77 17.89 -6.38
CA LEU A 451 29.13 19.22 -6.86
C LEU A 451 28.09 20.28 -6.46
N SER A 452 26.81 19.97 -6.56
CA SER A 452 25.74 20.86 -6.11
C SER A 452 25.82 21.16 -4.61
N GLU A 453 26.12 20.16 -3.77
CA GLU A 453 26.31 20.36 -2.33
C GLU A 453 27.53 21.24 -2.02
N ALA A 454 28.60 21.11 -2.81
CA ALA A 454 29.79 21.96 -2.70
C ALA A 454 29.52 23.40 -3.16
N ARG A 455 28.77 23.58 -4.26
CA ARG A 455 28.36 24.90 -4.77
C ARG A 455 27.47 25.67 -3.81
N ALA A 456 26.61 24.99 -3.05
CA ALA A 456 25.85 25.59 -1.96
C ALA A 456 26.73 26.14 -0.80
N ARG A 457 28.06 26.00 -0.92
CA ARG A 457 29.08 26.53 0.00
C ARG A 457 30.02 27.53 -0.68
N ASP A 458 29.80 27.85 -1.95
CA ASP A 458 30.50 28.94 -2.62
C ASP A 458 30.15 30.27 -1.96
N SER A 459 30.98 31.30 -2.15
CA SER A 459 30.68 32.62 -1.58
C SER A 459 29.45 33.24 -2.25
N GLU A 460 28.80 34.21 -1.58
CA GLU A 460 27.70 34.99 -2.18
C GLU A 460 28.14 35.75 -3.44
N GLU A 461 29.43 36.03 -3.57
CA GLU A 461 30.06 36.66 -4.73
C GLU A 461 30.37 35.65 -5.87
N GLY A 462 30.04 34.38 -5.67
CA GLY A 462 30.22 33.31 -6.66
C GLY A 462 31.62 32.72 -6.71
N GLU A 463 32.47 32.96 -5.71
CA GLU A 463 33.81 32.37 -5.66
C GLU A 463 33.73 30.87 -5.29
N PRO A 464 34.32 29.97 -6.11
CA PRO A 464 34.27 28.54 -5.87
C PRO A 464 34.94 28.17 -4.54
N SER A 465 34.20 27.45 -3.69
CA SER A 465 34.71 26.91 -2.44
C SER A 465 35.87 25.93 -2.66
N TYR A 466 36.62 25.63 -1.59
CA TYR A 466 37.67 24.60 -1.62
C TYR A 466 37.16 23.27 -2.21
N TYR A 467 35.97 22.84 -1.78
CA TYR A 467 35.35 21.60 -2.23
C TYR A 467 34.98 21.67 -3.72
N THR A 468 34.38 22.79 -4.16
CA THR A 468 34.00 23.01 -5.56
C THR A 468 35.20 22.93 -6.48
N ARG A 469 36.31 23.61 -6.15
CA ARG A 469 37.54 23.58 -6.96
C ARG A 469 38.11 22.17 -7.07
N ARG A 470 38.25 21.47 -5.94
CA ARG A 470 38.83 20.12 -5.90
C ARG A 470 37.96 19.08 -6.64
N LEU A 471 36.62 19.21 -6.57
CA LEU A 471 35.71 18.35 -7.33
C LEU A 471 35.81 18.60 -8.83
N LEU A 472 35.92 19.87 -9.27
CA LEU A 472 36.11 20.20 -10.68
C LEU A 472 37.47 19.71 -11.20
N GLU A 473 38.55 19.90 -10.45
CA GLU A 473 39.87 19.35 -10.80
C GLU A 473 39.82 17.82 -10.96
N ARG A 474 39.09 17.14 -10.06
CA ARG A 474 38.91 15.68 -10.14
C ARG A 474 38.06 15.28 -11.36
N ALA A 475 37.00 16.04 -11.66
CA ALA A 475 36.18 15.81 -12.84
C ALA A 475 37.00 16.00 -14.13
N ASP A 476 37.85 17.03 -14.19
CA ASP A 476 38.75 17.29 -15.33
C ASP A 476 39.73 16.13 -15.54
N GLN A 477 40.35 15.61 -14.47
CA GLN A 477 41.24 14.44 -14.53
C GLN A 477 40.56 13.19 -15.10
N LEU A 478 39.25 13.05 -14.88
CA LEU A 478 38.45 11.91 -15.34
C LEU A 478 37.74 12.18 -16.69
N GLY A 479 37.91 13.36 -17.29
CA GLY A 479 37.22 13.74 -18.52
C GLY A 479 35.72 14.00 -18.34
N LEU A 480 35.29 14.44 -17.15
CA LEU A 480 33.89 14.61 -16.74
C LEU A 480 33.46 16.08 -16.56
N ALA A 481 34.34 17.02 -16.90
CA ALA A 481 34.18 18.46 -16.68
C ALA A 481 32.83 19.03 -17.14
N GLU A 482 32.35 18.59 -18.31
CA GLU A 482 31.08 19.00 -18.90
C GLU A 482 29.91 18.16 -18.37
N ALA A 483 30.09 16.86 -18.24
CA ALA A 483 29.05 15.93 -17.79
C ALA A 483 28.60 16.17 -16.34
N ILE A 484 29.49 16.64 -15.46
CA ILE A 484 29.16 16.93 -14.06
C ILE A 484 28.35 18.24 -13.90
N ARG A 485 28.38 19.12 -14.91
CA ARG A 485 27.69 20.41 -14.89
C ARG A 485 26.23 20.30 -15.34
N ASP A 486 25.88 19.21 -16.01
CA ASP A 486 24.53 18.93 -16.51
C ASP A 486 23.81 17.91 -15.59
N PRO A 487 22.96 18.36 -14.65
CA PRO A 487 22.18 17.46 -13.81
C PRO A 487 21.08 16.70 -14.57
N SER A 488 20.73 17.12 -15.80
CA SER A 488 19.75 16.45 -16.67
C SER A 488 20.33 15.38 -17.59
N GLY A 489 21.65 15.17 -17.57
CA GLY A 489 22.36 14.26 -18.48
C GLY A 489 21.75 12.86 -18.55
N GLY A 490 21.18 12.52 -19.70
CA GLY A 490 20.54 11.25 -20.00
C GLY A 490 21.37 10.03 -19.58
N GLY A 491 20.78 9.17 -18.76
CA GLY A 491 21.24 7.81 -18.50
C GLY A 491 22.41 7.62 -17.51
N ARG A 492 23.45 8.48 -17.50
CA ARG A 492 24.69 8.18 -16.75
C ARG A 492 24.53 8.19 -15.23
N TRP A 493 23.82 9.18 -14.69
CA TRP A 493 23.65 9.36 -13.25
C TRP A 493 22.22 9.09 -12.75
N GLY A 494 21.27 8.80 -13.65
CA GLY A 494 19.91 8.32 -13.34
C GLY A 494 19.06 9.26 -12.46
N LEU A 495 18.00 9.83 -13.02
CA LEU A 495 17.06 10.72 -12.31
C LEU A 495 15.97 10.00 -11.51
N SER A 496 15.84 8.68 -11.63
CA SER A 496 14.69 7.90 -11.10
C SER A 496 14.52 7.97 -9.58
N GLU A 497 15.49 8.52 -8.84
CA GLU A 497 15.47 8.67 -7.38
C GLU A 497 16.04 10.03 -6.93
N GLY A 498 15.91 11.07 -7.77
CA GLY A 498 16.54 12.38 -7.60
C GLY A 498 16.25 13.09 -6.27
N TRP A 499 15.08 12.84 -5.65
CA TRP A 499 14.65 13.55 -4.44
C TRP A 499 15.58 13.35 -3.21
N LYS A 500 16.26 12.20 -3.09
CA LYS A 500 17.27 11.93 -2.03
C LYS A 500 18.65 12.51 -2.36
N ARG A 501 18.82 13.09 -3.55
CA ARG A 501 20.11 13.55 -4.07
C ARG A 501 20.21 15.08 -4.13
N PHE A 502 19.12 15.82 -3.95
CA PHE A 502 19.15 17.28 -3.82
C PHE A 502 19.74 17.74 -2.48
N GLY A 503 20.28 18.98 -2.47
CA GLY A 503 20.91 19.61 -1.31
C GLY A 503 19.91 19.90 -0.17
N VAL A 504 20.43 20.06 1.04
CA VAL A 504 19.65 20.38 2.25
C VAL A 504 19.49 21.91 2.45
N ARG A 505 20.15 22.74 1.63
CA ARG A 505 20.14 24.20 1.75
C ARG A 505 19.20 24.89 0.73
N PRO A 506 18.49 25.97 1.13
CA PRO A 506 17.45 26.64 0.33
C PRO A 506 17.96 27.53 -0.81
N ASP A 507 19.26 27.84 -0.91
CA ASP A 507 19.69 29.03 -1.67
C ASP A 507 19.92 28.84 -3.19
N VAL A 508 19.66 27.67 -3.77
CA VAL A 508 19.83 27.47 -5.22
C VAL A 508 18.64 26.73 -5.80
N ALA A 509 17.55 27.46 -6.04
CA ALA A 509 16.43 26.98 -6.84
C ALA A 509 16.88 26.78 -8.30
N CYS A 510 17.23 25.55 -8.68
CA CYS A 510 17.31 25.18 -10.08
C CYS A 510 15.88 24.98 -10.61
N SER A 511 15.36 26.03 -11.26
CA SER A 511 14.27 26.05 -12.25
C SER A 511 13.11 25.08 -12.04
N GLY A 512 12.00 25.60 -11.51
CA GLY A 512 10.70 24.95 -11.49
C GLY A 512 10.00 25.18 -10.16
N THR A 513 9.17 26.21 -10.08
CA THR A 513 8.25 26.42 -8.96
C THR A 513 7.33 25.20 -8.83
N ALA A 514 7.51 24.39 -7.80
CA ALA A 514 6.53 23.39 -7.38
C ALA A 514 5.37 24.10 -6.65
N PRO A 515 4.12 23.61 -6.78
CA PRO A 515 2.98 24.24 -6.14
C PRO A 515 3.13 24.14 -4.62
N THR A 516 2.97 25.27 -3.93
CA THR A 516 2.79 25.30 -2.48
C THR A 516 1.41 24.74 -2.16
N GLY A 517 1.28 23.42 -2.06
CA GLY A 517 0.07 22.72 -1.62
C GLY A 517 0.09 22.47 -0.11
N ASN A 518 -1.06 22.59 0.55
CA ASN A 518 -1.22 22.16 1.93
C ASN A 518 -1.29 20.62 1.93
N TRP A 519 -0.38 19.94 2.64
CA TRP A 519 -0.34 18.47 2.69
C TRP A 519 -1.66 17.84 3.21
N LEU A 520 -2.48 18.64 3.92
CA LEU A 520 -3.83 18.24 4.34
C LEU A 520 -4.84 18.13 3.19
N HIS A 521 -4.63 18.80 2.06
CA HIS A 521 -5.60 18.89 0.96
C HIS A 521 -5.16 18.17 -0.31
N ASP A 522 -3.85 18.15 -0.61
CA ASP A 522 -3.34 17.59 -1.89
C ASP A 522 -2.63 16.23 -1.71
N GLY A 523 -2.68 15.65 -0.49
CA GLY A 523 -1.90 14.48 -0.09
C GLY A 523 -0.41 14.79 0.14
N PRO A 524 0.37 13.86 0.73
CA PRO A 524 1.80 14.08 0.93
C PRO A 524 2.53 14.02 -0.42
N VAL A 525 2.89 15.18 -0.97
CA VAL A 525 3.86 15.26 -2.05
C VAL A 525 5.23 14.94 -1.45
N VAL A 526 5.93 13.95 -2.01
CA VAL A 526 7.32 13.63 -1.63
C VAL A 526 8.23 14.64 -2.29
N VAL A 527 8.31 15.78 -1.66
CA VAL A 527 9.14 16.87 -2.12
C VAL A 527 10.55 16.67 -1.54
N GLY A 528 11.60 16.95 -2.31
CA GLY A 528 12.99 16.64 -1.92
C GLY A 528 13.41 17.26 -0.58
N ALA A 529 14.63 16.98 -0.10
CA ALA A 529 15.14 17.56 1.16
C ALA A 529 15.06 19.11 1.26
N MET A 530 14.86 19.80 0.13
CA MET A 530 14.70 21.25 -0.02
C MET A 530 13.23 21.72 -0.01
N GLN A 531 12.27 20.81 -0.06
CA GLN A 531 10.98 21.11 -0.67
C GLN A 531 9.81 20.63 0.21
N ASP A 532 10.11 20.14 1.41
CA ASP A 532 9.17 19.83 2.49
C ASP A 532 8.19 21.01 2.71
N PRO A 533 6.90 20.89 2.33
CA PRO A 533 5.89 21.89 2.65
C PRO A 533 5.45 21.61 4.09
N GLY A 534 6.37 21.81 5.02
CA GLY A 534 6.23 21.25 6.36
C GLY A 534 7.27 21.75 7.35
N ILE A 535 7.14 23.00 7.78
CA ILE A 535 7.68 23.51 9.06
C ILE A 535 9.20 23.78 9.07
N TYR A 536 9.76 24.41 8.03
CA TYR A 536 11.04 25.11 8.13
C TYR A 536 11.06 26.54 7.55
N ASN A 537 9.90 27.07 7.12
CA ASN A 537 9.79 28.51 6.92
C ASN A 537 9.65 29.18 8.29
N GLU A 538 10.66 29.97 8.67
CA GLU A 538 10.71 30.82 9.85
C GLU A 538 9.58 31.87 9.83
N ALA A 539 8.35 31.45 10.13
CA ALA A 539 7.22 32.32 10.40
C ALA A 539 6.59 31.97 11.75
N TRP A 540 7.40 32.03 12.79
CA TRP A 540 6.96 32.41 14.13
C TRP A 540 7.77 33.64 14.54
N ALA A 541 7.40 34.79 13.97
CA ALA A 541 7.82 36.09 14.50
C ALA A 541 6.67 36.63 15.37
N ASP A 542 6.91 36.58 16.68
CA ASP A 542 6.43 37.51 17.70
C ASP A 542 4.93 37.79 17.80
N GLY A 543 4.25 36.93 18.58
CA GLY A 543 3.25 37.41 19.51
C GLY A 543 3.93 38.08 20.72
N GLY A 544 4.25 39.37 20.63
CA GLY A 544 4.71 40.14 21.79
C GLY A 544 5.45 41.43 21.44
N GLY A 545 4.73 42.55 21.39
CA GLY A 545 5.36 43.87 21.30
C GLY A 545 4.34 44.99 21.13
N ALA A 546 3.87 45.53 22.26
CA ALA A 546 3.57 46.95 22.38
C ALA A 546 4.88 47.76 22.39
#